data_AF-K8E489-F1
#
_entry.id   AF-K8E489-F1
#
_cell.length_a   1.000
_cell.length_b   1.000
_cell.length_c   1.000
_cell.angle_alpha   90.00
_cell.angle_beta   90.00
_cell.angle_gamma   90.00
#
_symmetry.space_group_name_H-M   'P 1'
#
loop_
_entity.id
_entity.type
_entity.pdbx_description
1 polymer ?
#
loop_
_entity_poly.entity_id
_entity_poly.type
_entity_poly.pdbx_seq_one_letter_code
_entity_poly.pdbx_strand_id
1 'polypeptide(L)' 'MGDCSTSPDSRKIEREVNKDYGYWLPVIAGIANKEEIEVATAKELAIYNQVAIEKIKLMRGGM' A
#
# COMPACT_ATOMS: atom_id res chain seq x y z
N MET A 1 -34.78 20.14 -7.52
CA MET A 1 -33.34 20.41 -7.31
C MET A 1 -32.74 19.11 -6.84
N GLY A 2 -31.85 18.51 -7.63
CA GLY A 2 -31.33 17.16 -7.38
C GLY A 2 -30.39 17.12 -6.18
N ASP A 3 -30.56 16.11 -5.34
CA ASP A 3 -29.76 15.86 -4.16
C ASP A 3 -28.31 15.51 -4.53
N CYS A 4 -27.35 16.35 -4.15
CA CYS A 4 -25.92 16.06 -4.22
C CYS A 4 -25.37 15.72 -2.82
N SER A 5 -25.94 14.71 -2.15
CA SER A 5 -25.37 14.17 -0.91
C SER A 5 -25.04 12.70 -1.03
N THR A 6 -24.10 12.37 -1.93
CA THR A 6 -23.31 11.15 -1.83
C THR A 6 -22.03 11.49 -1.07
N SER A 7 -22.12 11.65 0.25
CA SER A 7 -20.91 11.57 1.08
C SER A 7 -20.37 10.15 0.93
N PRO A 8 -19.16 9.97 0.38
CA PRO A 8 -18.62 8.63 0.18
C PRO A 8 -18.41 7.97 1.55
N ASP A 9 -18.80 6.71 1.65
CA ASP A 9 -18.68 5.89 2.85
C ASP A 9 -17.20 5.84 3.26
N SER A 10 -16.84 6.55 4.32
CA SER A 10 -15.45 6.74 4.77
C SER A 10 -14.74 5.42 5.02
N ARG A 11 -15.47 4.38 5.45
CA ARG A 11 -14.93 3.03 5.64
C ARG A 11 -14.56 2.34 4.34
N LYS A 12 -15.32 2.59 3.26
CA LYS A 12 -14.99 2.03 1.94
C LYS A 12 -13.73 2.70 1.39
N ILE A 13 -13.64 4.03 1.50
CA ILE A 13 -12.45 4.79 1.11
C ILE A 13 -11.23 4.30 1.87
N GLU A 14 -11.30 4.19 3.20
CA GLU A 14 -10.19 3.74 4.02
C GLU A 14 -9.71 2.33 3.62
N ARG A 15 -10.65 1.44 3.28
CA ARG A 15 -10.33 0.07 2.85
C ARG A 15 -9.67 0.04 1.47
N GLU A 16 -10.11 0.87 0.54
CA GLU A 16 -9.51 1.01 -0.80
C GLU A 16 -8.10 1.61 -0.69
N VAL A 17 -7.95 2.70 0.05
CA VAL A 17 -6.65 3.33 0.31
C VAL A 17 -5.68 2.36 0.98
N ASN A 18 -6.12 1.58 1.97
CA ASN A 18 -5.26 0.60 2.63
C ASN A 18 -4.82 -0.55 1.71
N LYS A 19 -5.70 -0.98 0.79
CA LYS A 19 -5.34 -1.99 -0.22
C LYS A 19 -4.30 -1.45 -1.19
N ASP A 20 -4.52 -0.25 -1.70
CA ASP A 20 -3.58 0.41 -2.61
C ASP A 20 -2.25 0.71 -1.93
N TYR A 21 -2.31 1.10 -0.65
CA TYR A 21 -1.12 1.32 0.16
C TYR A 21 -0.28 0.04 0.27
N GLY A 22 -0.90 -1.10 0.61
CA GLY A 22 -0.18 -2.38 0.69
C GLY A 22 0.36 -2.86 -0.66
N TYR A 23 -0.31 -2.52 -1.77
CA TYR A 23 0.17 -2.85 -3.11
C TYR A 23 1.40 -2.00 -3.49
N TRP A 24 1.38 -0.70 -3.20
CA TRP A 24 2.45 0.23 -3.58
C TRP A 24 3.53 0.43 -2.52
N LEU A 25 3.37 -0.12 -1.31
CA LEU A 25 4.32 0.00 -0.21
C LEU A 25 5.77 -0.33 -0.61
N PRO A 26 6.06 -1.38 -1.41
CA PRO A 26 7.42 -1.67 -1.82
C PRO A 26 8.03 -0.57 -2.69
N VAL A 27 7.23 0.07 -3.53
CA VAL A 27 7.66 1.18 -4.38
C VAL A 27 7.93 2.42 -3.53
N ILE A 28 7.02 2.73 -2.61
CA ILE A 28 7.16 3.86 -1.66
C ILE A 28 8.43 3.68 -0.80
N ALA A 29 8.68 2.45 -0.34
CA ALA A 29 9.85 2.12 0.46
C ALA A 29 11.14 1.99 -0.37
N GLY A 30 11.08 2.09 -1.70
CA GLY A 30 12.23 1.93 -2.60
C GLY A 30 12.85 0.54 -2.52
N ILE A 31 12.01 -0.49 -2.43
CA ILE A 31 12.38 -1.92 -2.46
C ILE A 31 12.22 -2.48 -3.87
N ALA A 32 11.21 -2.01 -4.62
CA ALA A 32 10.90 -2.42 -5.98
C ALA A 32 10.44 -1.20 -6.81
N ASN A 33 10.47 -1.31 -8.13
CA ASN A 33 9.86 -0.34 -9.03
C ASN A 33 8.41 -0.73 -9.39
N LYS A 34 7.72 0.12 -10.16
CA LYS A 34 6.31 -0.13 -10.52
C LYS A 34 6.12 -1.37 -11.40
N GLU A 35 7.00 -1.54 -12.38
CA GLU A 35 6.94 -2.64 -13.35
C GLU A 35 7.11 -4.00 -12.65
N GLU A 36 7.99 -4.07 -11.65
CA GLU A 36 8.21 -5.26 -10.81
C GLU A 36 6.98 -5.61 -9.98
N ILE A 37 6.29 -4.62 -9.40
CA ILE A 37 5.10 -4.84 -8.58
C ILE A 37 3.87 -5.20 -9.42
N GLU A 38 3.75 -4.66 -10.63
CA GLU A 38 2.64 -4.95 -11.54
C GLU A 38 2.61 -6.39 -12.04
N VAL A 39 3.78 -7.05 -12.13
CA VAL A 39 3.89 -8.45 -12.53
C VAL A 39 4.09 -9.41 -11.35
N ALA A 40 4.24 -8.89 -10.13
CA ALA A 40 4.48 -9.70 -8.94
C ALA A 40 3.27 -10.56 -8.59
N THR A 41 3.52 -11.83 -8.29
CA THR A 41 2.51 -12.69 -7.68
C THR A 41 2.17 -12.19 -6.27
N ALA A 42 1.00 -12.57 -5.75
CA ALA A 42 0.61 -12.22 -4.39
C ALA A 42 1.64 -12.66 -3.32
N LYS A 43 2.36 -13.76 -3.58
CA LYS A 43 3.42 -14.27 -2.69
C LYS A 43 4.65 -13.37 -2.73
N GLU A 44 5.10 -12.94 -3.90
CA GLU A 44 6.23 -12.02 -4.06
C GLU A 44 5.89 -10.65 -3.48
N LEU A 45 4.68 -10.15 -3.73
CA LEU A 45 4.19 -8.91 -3.13
C LEU A 45 4.22 -8.95 -1.60
N ALA A 46 3.82 -10.07 -0.99
CA ALA A 46 3.89 -10.24 0.46
C ALA A 46 5.34 -10.18 0.98
N ILE A 47 6.29 -10.78 0.26
CA ILE A 47 7.72 -10.74 0.60
C ILE A 47 8.25 -9.31 0.50
N TYR A 48 7.97 -8.61 -0.61
CA TYR A 48 8.36 -7.22 -0.79
C TYR A 48 7.81 -6.31 0.29
N ASN A 49 6.56 -6.52 0.70
CA ASN A 49 5.94 -5.80 1.80
C ASN A 49 6.63 -6.07 3.13
N GLN A 50 7.00 -7.31 3.42
CA GLN A 50 7.74 -7.64 4.64
C GLN A 50 9.10 -6.92 4.67
N VAL A 51 9.83 -6.94 3.57
CA VAL A 51 11.12 -6.24 3.46
C VAL A 51 10.95 -4.72 3.59
N ALA A 52 9.91 -4.14 2.96
CA ALA A 52 9.59 -2.73 3.08
C ALA A 52 9.28 -2.32 4.53
N ILE A 53 8.50 -3.14 5.25
CA ILE A 53 8.19 -2.93 6.66
C ILE A 53 9.46 -2.98 7.52
N GLU A 54 10.32 -3.97 7.33
CA GLU A 54 11.58 -4.07 8.08
C GLU A 54 12.52 -2.89 7.79
N LYS A 55 12.62 -2.45 6.53
CA LYS A 55 13.36 -1.23 6.18
C LYS A 55 12.81 -0.01 6.92
N ILE A 56 11.50 0.19 6.93
CA ILE A 56 10.86 1.31 7.64
C ILE A 56 11.14 1.24 9.14
N LYS A 57 11.07 0.04 9.74
CA LYS A 57 11.39 -0.16 11.16
C LYS A 57 12.84 0.23 11.46
N LEU A 58 13.80 -0.25 10.66
CA LEU A 58 15.22 0.09 10.82
C LEU A 58 15.46 1.60 10.71
N MET A 59 14.85 2.25 9.71
CA MET A 59 14.97 3.70 9.50
C MET A 59 14.38 4.54 10.63
N ARG A 60 13.42 4.00 11.40
CA ARG A 60 12.82 4.66 12.57
C ARG A 60 13.61 4.41 13.87
N GLY A 61 14.86 3.95 13.75
CA GLY A 61 15.72 3.63 14.89
C GLY A 61 15.45 2.23 15.41
N GLY A 62 15.36 1.24 14.51
CA GLY A 62 14.94 -0.12 14.80
C GLY A 62 15.53 -0.69 16.10
N MET A 63 14.65 -1.32 16.90
CA MET A 63 14.86 -1.92 18.24
C MET A 63 16.11 -1.47 19.02
#